data_AF-A0AA45TWN7-F1
#
_entry.id   AF-A0AA45TWN7-F1
#
_cell.length_a   1.000
_cell.length_b   1.000
_cell.length_c   1.000
_cell.angle_alpha   90.00
_cell.angle_beta   90.00
_cell.angle_gamma   90.00
#
_symmetry.space_group_name_H-M   'P 1'
#
loop_
_entity.id
_entity.type
_entity.pdbx_description
1 polymer ?
#
loop_
_entity_poly.entity_id
_entity_poly.type
_entity_poly.pdbx_seq_one_letter_code
_entity_poly.pdbx_strand_id
1 'polypeptide(L)'
;MNPSKSSRASALLVVSALALAFSGCAARRQQAYLEDKAMGHVYRKPIAEVWPAALALVKEKGFSVTNTQTGFETTTEWLMTSAPSSLGTSYARYLVRGFERGPGQSAVEFRRQDRSESRAADSTDGRAKDQGEAVTGAGNSQMRRDSELEWELLQKVDPDAASALKAEAKKVE
;
A
#
# COMPACT_ATOMS: atom_id res chain seq x y z
N MET A 1 -53.87 24.34 -10.56
CA MET A 1 -52.42 24.14 -10.75
C MET A 1 -51.91 23.33 -9.56
N ASN A 2 -51.46 22.09 -9.79
CA ASN A 2 -51.10 21.14 -8.72
C ASN A 2 -49.65 21.36 -8.24
N PRO A 3 -49.41 21.64 -6.95
CA PRO A 3 -48.08 21.58 -6.36
C PRO A 3 -47.89 20.20 -5.71
N SER A 4 -47.24 19.24 -6.37
CA SER A 4 -47.04 17.92 -5.73
C SER A 4 -45.81 17.11 -6.17
N LYS A 5 -45.09 17.49 -7.26
CA LYS A 5 -44.08 16.59 -7.84
C LYS A 5 -42.61 16.88 -7.47
N SER A 6 -42.28 18.04 -6.90
CA SER A 6 -40.89 18.47 -6.68
C SER A 6 -40.24 17.88 -5.40
N SER A 7 -40.99 17.80 -4.29
CA SER A 7 -40.46 17.40 -2.98
C SER A 7 -39.98 15.93 -2.91
N ARG A 8 -40.65 15.02 -3.64
CA ARG A 8 -40.29 13.59 -3.65
C ARG A 8 -38.95 13.30 -4.35
N ALA A 9 -38.64 14.06 -5.40
CA ALA A 9 -37.39 13.88 -6.15
C ALA A 9 -36.17 14.38 -5.34
N SER A 10 -36.30 15.52 -4.66
CA SER A 10 -35.26 16.05 -3.78
C SER A 10 -35.05 15.16 -2.55
N ALA A 11 -36.11 14.62 -1.95
CA ALA A 11 -36.00 13.68 -0.84
C ALA A 11 -35.27 12.38 -1.25
N LEU A 12 -35.55 11.84 -2.44
CA LEU A 12 -34.86 10.64 -2.95
C LEU A 12 -33.38 10.89 -3.24
N LEU A 13 -33.02 12.07 -3.76
CA LEU A 13 -31.61 12.45 -3.99
C LEU A 13 -30.83 12.63 -2.68
N VAL A 14 -31.46 13.21 -1.65
CA VAL A 14 -30.83 13.37 -0.33
C VAL A 14 -30.66 12.00 0.37
N VAL A 15 -31.65 11.11 0.28
CA VAL A 15 -31.55 9.76 0.86
C VAL A 15 -30.49 8.91 0.16
N SER A 16 -30.39 8.98 -1.18
CA SER A 16 -29.36 8.27 -1.92
C SER A 16 -27.95 8.83 -1.68
N ALA A 17 -27.80 10.15 -1.56
CA ALA A 17 -26.54 10.78 -1.16
C ALA A 17 -26.11 10.39 0.26
N LEU A 18 -27.04 10.29 1.21
CA LEU A 18 -26.74 9.78 2.55
C LEU A 18 -26.34 8.29 2.52
N ALA A 19 -27.06 7.45 1.78
CA ALA A 19 -26.75 6.01 1.70
C ALA A 19 -25.35 5.73 1.13
N LEU A 20 -24.89 6.54 0.17
CA LEU A 20 -23.53 6.46 -0.40
C LEU A 20 -22.44 6.96 0.58
N ALA A 21 -22.77 7.86 1.51
CA ALA A 21 -21.81 8.33 2.50
C ALA A 21 -21.53 7.29 3.61
N PHE A 22 -22.52 6.45 3.95
CA PHE A 22 -22.37 5.42 4.98
C PHE A 22 -21.69 4.14 4.49
N SER A 23 -21.83 3.77 3.21
CA SER A 23 -21.15 2.60 2.65
C SER A 23 -19.62 2.73 2.63
N GLY A 24 -19.10 3.96 2.54
CA GLY A 24 -17.65 4.22 2.55
C GLY A 24 -16.97 3.90 3.88
N CYS A 25 -17.66 4.03 5.02
CA CYS A 25 -17.09 3.71 6.33
C CYS A 25 -17.04 2.20 6.60
N ALA A 26 -18.08 1.45 6.21
CA ALA A 26 -18.13 0.00 6.36
C ALA A 26 -17.10 -0.68 5.45
N ALA A 27 -17.06 -0.30 4.17
CA ALA A 27 -16.09 -0.82 3.21
C ALA A 27 -14.63 -0.55 3.64
N ARG A 28 -14.35 0.62 4.22
CA ARG A 28 -12.99 0.95 4.70
C ARG A 28 -12.58 0.12 5.91
N ARG A 29 -13.49 -0.18 6.84
CA ARG A 29 -13.20 -1.09 7.97
C ARG A 29 -12.97 -2.51 7.50
N GLN A 30 -13.80 -2.99 6.58
CA GLN A 30 -13.64 -4.31 5.98
C GLN A 30 -12.27 -4.44 5.30
N GLN A 31 -11.89 -3.44 4.51
CA GLN A 31 -10.59 -3.41 3.83
C GLN A 31 -9.42 -3.42 4.84
N ALA A 32 -9.48 -2.58 5.88
CA ALA A 32 -8.45 -2.57 6.92
C ALA A 32 -8.34 -3.92 7.66
N TYR A 33 -9.46 -4.61 7.90
CA TYR A 33 -9.46 -5.95 8.48
C TYR A 33 -8.77 -6.97 7.56
N LEU A 34 -9.03 -6.93 6.25
CA LEU A 34 -8.42 -7.84 5.29
C LEU A 34 -6.90 -7.64 5.20
N GLU A 35 -6.47 -6.38 5.16
CA GLU A 35 -5.06 -6.00 5.16
C GLU A 35 -4.33 -6.45 6.44
N ASP A 36 -4.94 -6.26 7.62
CA ASP A 36 -4.39 -6.73 8.90
C ASP A 36 -4.26 -8.26 8.95
N LYS A 37 -5.27 -8.98 8.45
CA LYS A 37 -5.22 -10.45 8.38
C LYS A 37 -4.21 -10.95 7.35
N ALA A 38 -4.02 -10.24 6.24
CA ALA A 38 -3.02 -10.58 5.24
C ALA A 38 -1.59 -10.49 5.83
N MET A 39 -1.33 -9.51 6.70
CA MET A 39 -0.03 -9.36 7.36
C MET A 39 0.41 -10.56 8.19
N GLY A 40 -0.53 -11.33 8.73
CA GLY A 40 -0.23 -12.53 9.52
C GLY A 40 -0.21 -13.82 8.70
N HIS A 41 -0.48 -13.76 7.39
CA HIS A 41 -0.78 -14.97 6.62
C HIS A 41 0.47 -15.83 6.39
N VAL A 42 0.31 -17.13 6.63
CA VAL A 42 1.32 -18.15 6.34
C VAL A 42 0.80 -19.03 5.21
N TYR A 43 1.45 -18.93 4.06
CA TYR A 43 1.16 -19.74 2.89
C TYR A 43 1.52 -21.19 3.15
N ARG A 44 0.64 -22.11 2.75
CA ARG A 44 0.90 -23.56 2.77
C ARG A 44 1.67 -24.02 1.53
N LYS A 45 2.70 -23.25 1.15
CA LYS A 45 3.58 -23.49 0.01
C LYS A 45 5.02 -23.14 0.39
N PRO A 46 6.03 -23.84 -0.15
CA PRO A 46 7.41 -23.44 0.05
C PRO A 46 7.64 -22.05 -0.53
N ILE A 47 8.54 -21.27 0.09
CA ILE A 47 8.80 -19.89 -0.31
C ILE A 47 9.28 -19.80 -1.77
N ALA A 48 9.95 -20.82 -2.29
CA ALA A 48 10.36 -20.91 -3.70
C ALA A 48 9.20 -20.82 -4.70
N GLU A 49 7.99 -21.26 -4.32
CA GLU A 49 6.79 -21.17 -5.17
C GLU A 49 6.08 -19.81 -5.02
N VAL A 50 6.12 -19.23 -3.83
CA VAL A 50 5.46 -17.94 -3.53
C VAL A 50 6.30 -16.75 -4.00
N TRP A 51 7.62 -16.88 -3.94
CA TRP A 51 8.57 -15.81 -4.19
C TRP A 51 8.48 -15.18 -5.59
N PRO A 52 8.37 -15.95 -6.70
CA PRO A 52 8.22 -15.36 -8.03
C PRO A 52 6.97 -14.48 -8.15
N ALA A 53 5.86 -14.86 -7.50
CA ALA A 53 4.63 -14.07 -7.49
C ALA A 53 4.80 -12.76 -6.71
N ALA A 54 5.55 -12.79 -5.59
CA ALA A 54 5.89 -11.59 -4.84
C ALA A 54 6.74 -10.60 -5.66
N LEU A 55 7.75 -11.11 -6.38
CA LEU A 55 8.56 -10.29 -7.27
C LEU A 55 7.77 -9.75 -8.47
N ALA A 56 6.86 -10.54 -9.02
CA ALA A 56 5.99 -10.11 -10.11
C ALA A 56 5.12 -8.93 -9.69
N LEU A 57 4.53 -8.96 -8.49
CA LEU A 57 3.73 -7.85 -7.97
C LEU A 57 4.50 -6.54 -7.91
N VAL A 58 5.71 -6.57 -7.37
CA VAL A 58 6.54 -5.35 -7.25
C VAL A 58 6.93 -4.81 -8.63
N LYS A 59 7.21 -5.70 -9.60
CA LYS A 59 7.47 -5.33 -11.00
C LYS A 59 6.24 -4.74 -11.69
N GLU A 60 5.06 -5.31 -11.47
CA GLU A 60 3.79 -4.79 -12.00
C GLU A 60 3.49 -3.38 -11.49
N LYS A 61 3.91 -3.04 -10.27
CA LYS A 61 3.82 -1.68 -9.72
C LYS A 61 4.89 -0.71 -10.29
N GLY A 62 5.72 -1.18 -11.23
CA GLY A 62 6.73 -0.37 -11.93
C GLY A 62 8.10 -0.33 -11.27
N PHE A 63 8.32 -1.09 -10.18
CA PHE A 63 9.61 -1.10 -9.50
C PHE A 63 10.58 -2.08 -10.15
N SER A 64 11.84 -1.65 -10.27
CA SER A 64 12.92 -2.50 -10.79
C SER A 64 13.56 -3.26 -9.64
N VAL A 65 13.57 -4.59 -9.71
CA VAL A 65 14.12 -5.47 -8.66
C VAL A 65 15.63 -5.60 -8.83
N THR A 66 16.40 -5.22 -7.80
CA THR A 66 17.86 -5.36 -7.80
C THR A 66 18.21 -6.75 -7.28
N ASN A 67 18.97 -7.52 -8.06
CA ASN A 67 19.27 -8.90 -7.73
C ASN A 67 20.32 -8.96 -6.60
N THR A 68 19.86 -8.97 -5.35
CA THR A 68 20.70 -9.25 -4.17
C THR A 68 20.85 -10.77 -4.03
N GLN A 69 22.11 -11.24 -4.13
CA GLN A 69 22.47 -12.65 -4.37
C GLN A 69 22.27 -13.61 -3.19
N THR A 70 21.63 -13.21 -2.08
CA THR A 70 21.53 -14.07 -0.89
C THR A 70 20.11 -14.16 -0.35
N GLY A 71 19.47 -15.31 -0.59
CA GLY A 71 18.21 -15.70 0.03
C GLY A 71 16.95 -15.12 -0.63
N PHE A 72 15.82 -15.27 0.08
CA PHE A 72 14.53 -14.69 -0.30
C PHE A 72 14.42 -13.25 0.20
N GLU A 73 15.37 -12.40 -0.17
CA GLU A 73 15.36 -10.98 0.19
C GLU A 73 15.81 -10.15 -1.01
N THR A 74 15.02 -9.13 -1.36
CA THR A 74 15.38 -8.22 -2.44
C THR A 74 14.96 -6.80 -2.15
N THR A 75 15.78 -5.86 -2.60
CA THR A 75 15.46 -4.44 -2.58
C THR A 75 15.28 -3.96 -4.01
N THR A 76 14.30 -3.07 -4.23
CA THR A 76 14.12 -2.43 -5.53
C THR A 76 14.96 -1.17 -5.64
N GLU A 77 15.23 -0.78 -6.88
CA GLU A 77 15.67 0.58 -7.17
C GLU A 77 14.61 1.61 -6.74
N TRP A 78 15.07 2.84 -6.52
CA TRP A 78 14.19 3.97 -6.27
C TRP A 78 13.37 4.30 -7.52
N LEU A 79 12.05 4.25 -7.39
CA LEU A 79 11.10 4.67 -8.41
C LEU A 79 10.58 6.07 -8.06
N MET A 80 10.60 6.99 -9.02
CA MET A 80 9.94 8.29 -8.88
C MET A 80 8.41 8.10 -8.88
N THR A 81 7.76 8.46 -7.79
CA THR A 81 6.30 8.27 -7.58
C THR A 81 5.48 9.52 -7.81
N SER A 82 6.11 10.70 -7.88
CA SER A 82 5.45 11.96 -8.23
C SER A 82 6.19 12.68 -9.35
N ALA A 83 5.45 13.43 -10.18
CA ALA A 83 6.08 14.31 -11.17
C ALA A 83 7.02 15.31 -10.46
N PRO A 84 8.18 15.64 -11.06
CA PRO A 84 9.05 16.68 -10.53
C PRO A 84 8.30 18.01 -10.48
N SER A 85 8.29 18.65 -9.32
CA SER A 85 7.63 19.93 -9.13
C SER A 85 8.46 20.86 -8.25
N SER A 86 8.11 22.15 -8.21
CA SER A 86 8.71 23.12 -7.29
C SER A 86 8.48 22.78 -5.82
N LEU A 87 7.45 21.99 -5.50
CA LEU A 87 7.15 21.51 -4.15
C LEU A 87 8.00 20.30 -3.75
N GLY A 88 8.63 19.65 -4.73
CA GLY A 88 9.52 18.51 -4.57
C GLY A 88 9.21 17.36 -5.50
N THR A 89 10.07 16.35 -5.43
CA THR A 89 9.95 15.06 -6.12
C THR A 89 9.88 13.96 -5.06
N SER A 90 8.94 13.03 -5.21
CA SER A 90 8.81 11.88 -4.33
C SER A 90 9.32 10.62 -5.03
N TYR A 91 9.98 9.78 -4.26
CA TYR A 91 10.54 8.49 -4.64
C TYR A 91 10.06 7.43 -3.66
N ALA A 92 9.91 6.21 -4.13
CA ALA A 92 9.68 5.05 -3.28
C ALA A 92 10.60 3.89 -3.68
N ARG A 93 10.87 2.99 -2.74
CA ARG A 93 11.46 1.67 -3.01
C ARG A 93 10.84 0.63 -2.09
N TYR A 94 10.96 -0.64 -2.47
CA TYR A 94 10.55 -1.76 -1.63
C TYR A 94 11.74 -2.59 -1.16
N LEU A 95 11.64 -3.11 0.07
CA LEU A 95 12.31 -4.32 0.51
C LEU A 95 11.26 -5.42 0.57
N VAL A 96 11.49 -6.51 -0.15
CA VAL A 96 10.68 -7.72 -0.11
C VAL A 96 11.46 -8.80 0.64
N ARG A 97 10.81 -9.47 1.59
CA ARG A 97 11.41 -10.53 2.39
C ARG A 97 10.52 -11.75 2.39
N GLY A 98 11.11 -12.92 2.16
CA GLY A 98 10.48 -14.22 2.28
C GLY A 98 11.05 -14.95 3.49
N PHE A 99 10.17 -15.55 4.29
CA PHE A 99 10.53 -16.32 5.46
C PHE A 99 9.98 -17.74 5.34
N GLU A 100 10.80 -18.74 5.63
CA GLU A 100 10.31 -20.08 5.91
C GLU A 100 9.78 -20.13 7.35
N ARG A 101 8.55 -20.63 7.52
CA ARG A 101 7.88 -20.71 8.84
C ARG A 101 7.80 -22.15 9.37
N GLY A 102 8.07 -23.13 8.51
CA GLY A 102 8.04 -24.56 8.80
C GLY A 102 8.06 -25.37 7.49
N PRO A 103 8.02 -26.70 7.56
CA PRO A 103 8.02 -27.55 6.36
C PRO A 103 6.85 -27.19 5.43
N GLY A 104 7.15 -26.74 4.22
CA GLY A 104 6.15 -26.33 3.23
C GLY A 104 5.33 -25.09 3.62
N GLN A 105 5.79 -24.31 4.60
CA GLN A 105 5.12 -23.09 5.05
C GLN A 105 6.01 -21.87 4.86
N SER A 106 5.43 -20.79 4.35
CA SER A 106 6.16 -19.55 4.07
C SER A 106 5.35 -18.31 4.41
N ALA A 107 6.03 -17.20 4.63
CA ALA A 107 5.43 -15.87 4.75
C ALA A 107 6.25 -14.90 3.89
N VAL A 108 5.58 -13.89 3.33
CA VAL A 108 6.22 -12.81 2.58
C VAL A 108 5.85 -11.49 3.23
N GLU A 109 6.84 -10.62 3.34
CA GLU A 109 6.68 -9.26 3.86
C GLU A 109 7.13 -8.25 2.80
N PHE A 110 6.29 -7.24 2.56
CA PHE A 110 6.65 -6.09 1.74
C PHE A 110 6.84 -4.88 2.65
N ARG A 111 7.99 -4.20 2.54
CA ARG A 111 8.22 -2.93 3.21
C ARG A 111 8.54 -1.84 2.21
N ARG A 112 7.79 -0.75 2.28
CA ARG A 112 7.95 0.44 1.45
C ARG A 112 8.75 1.51 2.18
N GLN A 113 9.70 2.10 1.47
CA GLN A 113 10.40 3.31 1.92
C GLN A 113 10.06 4.45 0.97
N ASP A 114 9.53 5.54 1.52
CA ASP A 114 9.26 6.77 0.78
C ASP A 114 10.34 7.81 1.11
N ARG A 115 10.74 8.56 0.07
CA ARG A 115 11.71 9.65 0.15
C ARG A 115 11.18 10.83 -0.65
N SER A 116 11.09 12.00 -0.03
CA SER A 116 10.76 13.24 -0.71
C SER A 116 11.96 14.16 -0.73
N GLU A 117 12.27 14.71 -1.90
CA GLU A 117 13.30 15.72 -2.10
C GLU A 117 12.62 17.05 -2.47
N SER A 118 12.64 18.02 -1.57
CA SER A 118 12.16 19.38 -1.84
C SER A 118 13.33 20.29 -2.15
N ARG A 119 13.26 21.04 -3.27
CA ARG A 119 14.13 22.20 -3.48
C ARG A 119 13.59 23.34 -2.61
N ALA A 120 14.21 23.57 -1.46
CA ALA A 120 13.93 24.78 -0.69
C ALA A 120 14.20 26.01 -1.56
N ALA A 121 13.32 27.01 -1.49
CA ALA A 121 13.57 28.31 -2.08
C ALA A 121 14.94 28.82 -1.61
N ASP A 122 15.72 29.41 -2.50
CA ASP A 122 16.97 30.07 -2.09
C ASP A 122 16.62 31.12 -1.04
N SER A 123 17.19 30.99 0.16
CA SER A 123 17.09 32.03 1.18
C SER A 123 17.76 33.28 0.62
N THR A 124 17.00 34.37 0.52
CA THR A 124 17.48 35.68 0.07
C THR A 124 18.37 36.35 1.12
N ASP A 125 18.62 35.72 2.26
CA ASP A 125 19.29 36.31 3.42
C ASP A 125 20.83 36.24 3.33
N GLY A 126 21.39 35.88 2.17
CA GLY A 126 22.83 35.92 1.91
C GLY A 126 23.68 34.94 2.72
N ARG A 127 23.06 34.03 3.47
CA ARG A 127 23.77 32.99 4.23
C ARG A 127 24.13 31.84 3.30
N ALA A 128 25.43 31.54 3.19
CA ALA A 128 25.91 30.39 2.45
C ALA A 128 25.20 29.12 2.95
N LYS A 129 24.63 28.35 2.02
CA LYS A 129 24.02 27.04 2.31
C LYS A 129 25.10 26.13 2.88
N ASP A 130 25.04 25.80 4.16
CA ASP A 130 25.71 24.62 4.67
C ASP A 130 25.13 23.43 3.91
N GLN A 131 25.96 22.84 3.05
CA GLN A 131 25.67 21.63 2.29
C GLN A 131 25.63 20.45 3.27
N GLY A 132 24.56 20.35 4.05
CA GLY A 132 24.44 19.30 5.08
C GLY A 132 23.02 19.05 5.56
N GLU A 133 22.13 20.04 5.57
CA GLU A 133 20.75 19.83 6.01
C GLU A 133 19.83 19.52 4.83
N ALA A 134 19.98 18.32 4.27
CA ALA A 134 18.79 17.58 3.91
C ALA A 134 18.05 17.38 5.24
N VAL A 135 17.00 18.19 5.48
CA VAL A 135 16.12 18.08 6.65
C VAL A 135 15.64 16.64 6.72
N THR A 136 16.34 15.84 7.51
CA THR A 136 15.99 14.47 7.89
C THR A 136 14.89 14.58 8.93
N GLY A 137 13.74 15.11 8.52
CA GLY A 137 12.56 15.17 9.35
C GLY A 137 12.08 13.76 9.64
N ALA A 138 12.55 13.18 10.73
CA ALA A 138 12.06 12.09 11.62
C ALA A 138 11.07 11.00 11.10
N GLY A 139 10.82 10.90 9.80
CA GLY A 139 9.81 10.03 9.18
C GLY A 139 10.18 9.55 7.77
N ASN A 140 11.32 9.99 7.23
CA ASN A 140 11.77 9.76 5.85
C ASN A 140 12.81 8.61 5.69
N SER A 141 12.98 7.77 6.71
CA SER A 141 13.90 6.60 6.67
C SER A 141 13.30 5.30 7.22
N GLN A 142 12.08 5.34 7.76
CA GLN A 142 11.43 4.15 8.31
C GLN A 142 10.70 3.40 7.19
N MET A 143 11.17 2.20 6.89
CA MET A 143 10.48 1.27 6.00
C MET A 143 9.18 0.80 6.65
N ARG A 144 8.03 1.16 6.05
CA ARG A 144 6.71 0.79 6.52
C ARG A 144 6.26 -0.49 5.86
N ARG A 145 5.66 -1.41 6.62
CA ARG A 145 5.07 -2.62 6.06
C ARG A 145 3.85 -2.26 5.20
N ASP A 146 3.76 -2.85 4.02
CA ASP A 146 2.72 -2.59 3.02
C ASP A 146 1.70 -3.73 3.04
N SER A 147 0.69 -3.58 3.89
CA SER A 147 -0.39 -4.56 4.09
C SER A 147 -1.28 -4.72 2.87
N GLU A 148 -1.42 -3.67 2.06
CA GLU A 148 -2.18 -3.70 0.82
C GLU A 148 -1.52 -4.63 -0.19
N LEU A 149 -0.20 -4.51 -0.38
CA LEU A 149 0.54 -5.37 -1.29
C LEU A 149 0.60 -6.84 -0.81
N GLU A 150 0.64 -7.07 0.50
CA GLU A 150 0.54 -8.42 1.09
C GLU A 150 -0.84 -9.05 0.86
N TRP A 151 -1.91 -8.24 0.93
CA TRP A 151 -3.25 -8.68 0.58
C TRP A 151 -3.39 -9.00 -0.92
N GLU A 152 -2.80 -8.18 -1.80
CA GLU A 152 -2.75 -8.48 -3.23
C GLU A 152 -1.99 -9.79 -3.52
N LEU A 153 -0.88 -10.05 -2.83
CA LEU A 153 -0.15 -11.31 -2.95
C LEU A 153 -1.01 -12.50 -2.50
N LEU A 154 -1.72 -12.35 -1.38
CA LEU A 154 -2.63 -13.38 -0.89
C LEU A 154 -3.69 -13.74 -1.93
N GLN A 155 -4.33 -12.74 -2.53
CA GLN A 155 -5.32 -12.97 -3.59
C GLN A 155 -4.78 -13.72 -4.80
N LYS A 156 -3.51 -13.52 -5.16
CA LYS A 156 -2.87 -14.18 -6.30
C LYS A 156 -2.39 -15.59 -5.98
N VAL A 157 -1.83 -15.82 -4.79
CA VAL A 157 -1.13 -17.07 -4.45
C VAL A 157 -2.05 -18.10 -3.79
N ASP A 158 -3.01 -17.62 -2.99
CA ASP A 158 -3.98 -18.44 -2.27
C ASP A 158 -5.37 -17.77 -2.32
N PRO A 159 -6.06 -17.87 -3.47
CA PRO A 159 -7.38 -17.26 -3.66
C PRO A 159 -8.45 -17.88 -2.75
N ASP A 160 -8.26 -19.12 -2.31
CA ASP A 160 -9.17 -19.81 -1.39
C ASP A 160 -9.09 -19.18 0.00
N ALA A 161 -7.88 -18.97 0.53
CA ALA A 161 -7.67 -18.25 1.79
C ALA A 161 -8.16 -16.79 1.69
N ALA A 162 -7.91 -16.11 0.58
CA ALA A 162 -8.41 -14.76 0.35
C ALA A 162 -9.96 -14.71 0.36
N SER A 163 -10.61 -15.70 -0.24
CA SER A 163 -12.07 -15.82 -0.27
C SER A 163 -12.64 -16.11 1.11
N ALA A 164 -11.98 -16.96 1.90
CA ALA A 164 -12.34 -17.23 3.29
C ALA A 164 -12.25 -15.97 4.16
N LEU A 165 -11.16 -15.19 4.05
CA LEU A 165 -11.01 -13.93 4.78
C LEU A 165 -12.07 -12.89 4.37
N LYS A 166 -12.41 -12.80 3.08
CA LYS A 166 -13.53 -11.94 2.60
C LYS A 166 -14.86 -12.36 3.22
N ALA A 167 -15.12 -13.66 3.34
CA ALA A 167 -16.35 -14.18 3.96
C ALA A 167 -16.39 -13.92 5.47
N GLU A 168 -15.25 -14.00 6.16
CA GLU A 168 -15.13 -13.62 7.57
C GLU A 168 -15.34 -12.13 7.79
N ALA A 169 -14.74 -11.27 6.96
CA ALA A 169 -14.85 -9.82 7.09
C ALA A 169 -16.30 -9.33 6.97
N LYS A 170 -17.14 -10.00 6.16
CA LYS A 170 -18.59 -9.73 6.07
C LYS A 170 -19.39 -10.09 7.33
N LYS A 171 -18.86 -10.96 8.19
CA LYS A 171 -19.50 -11.33 9.47
C LYS A 171 -19.15 -10.38 10.61
N VAL A 172 -18.18 -9.49 10.40
CA VAL A 172 -17.68 -8.53 11.40
C VAL A 172 -18.34 -7.14 11.21
N GLU A 173 -19.14 -6.93 10.15
CA GLU A 173 -20.03 -5.77 9.98
C GLU A 173 -21.19 -5.77 10.99
#